data_AF-A0A2E9JFS8-F1
#
_entry.id   AF-A0A2E9JFS8-F1
#
_cell.length_a   1.000
_cell.length_b   1.000
_cell.length_c   1.000
_cell.angle_alpha   90.00
_cell.angle_beta   90.00
_cell.angle_gamma   90.00
#
_symmetry.space_group_name_H-M   'P 1'
#
loop_
_entity.id
_entity.type
_entity.pdbx_description
1 polymer ?
#
loop_
_entity_poly.entity_id
_entity_poly.type
_entity_poly.pdbx_seq_one_letter_code
_entity_poly.pdbx_strand_id
1 'polypeptide(L)'
;MKFVLISATCLAFLACQSNRIAQWPDALPDRELFIAAYTEDIANQGRQTQREYLTWILSFYEGNLIYASGWVDVQAMVLANTAPLDRNGLHVSLQELGASIAAEWAKHNDLRGIDSRMLSLWGSVLQIASSSEARQHSIEVISADVDSLLNGSLLAAEIQDSRYEQILELDLFGGF
;
A
#
# COMPACT_ATOMS: atom_id res chain seq x y z
N MET A 1 -3.79 -41.38 -22.82
CA MET A 1 -2.93 -40.94 -21.68
C MET A 1 -2.37 -39.54 -21.98
N LYS A 2 -3.13 -38.47 -21.68
CA LYS A 2 -2.74 -37.06 -21.87
C LYS A 2 -3.39 -36.20 -20.78
N PHE A 3 -3.08 -36.45 -19.52
CA PHE A 3 -3.56 -35.60 -18.41
C PHE A 3 -2.51 -35.37 -17.30
N VAL A 4 -1.27 -35.81 -17.49
CA VAL A 4 -0.25 -35.80 -16.41
C VAL A 4 0.67 -34.57 -16.44
N LEU A 5 0.71 -33.79 -17.54
CA LEU A 5 1.68 -32.69 -17.65
C LEU A 5 1.25 -31.34 -17.05
N ILE A 6 -0.01 -31.16 -16.64
CA ILE A 6 -0.48 -29.87 -16.08
C ILE A 6 -0.22 -29.76 -14.57
N SER A 7 0.04 -30.87 -13.88
CA SER A 7 0.16 -30.88 -12.42
C SER A 7 1.49 -30.36 -11.87
N ALA A 8 2.58 -30.39 -12.66
CA ALA A 8 3.92 -30.04 -12.16
C ALA A 8 4.13 -28.52 -12.04
N THR A 9 3.49 -27.73 -12.91
CA THR A 9 3.68 -26.27 -12.95
C THR A 9 2.96 -25.57 -11.78
N CYS A 10 1.78 -26.05 -11.37
CA CYS A 10 1.05 -25.49 -10.22
C CYS A 10 1.77 -25.72 -8.87
N LEU A 11 2.49 -26.84 -8.73
CA LEU A 11 3.22 -27.15 -7.48
C LEU A 11 4.45 -26.24 -7.28
N ALA A 12 5.11 -25.81 -8.35
CA ALA A 12 6.27 -24.94 -8.27
C ALA A 12 5.91 -23.49 -7.84
N PHE A 13 4.77 -22.96 -8.33
CA PHE A 13 4.29 -21.63 -7.95
C PHE A 13 3.85 -21.55 -6.49
N LEU A 14 3.18 -22.60 -5.97
CA LEU A 14 2.76 -22.66 -4.57
C LEU A 14 3.96 -22.70 -3.61
N ALA A 15 5.02 -23.43 -3.95
CA ALA A 15 6.22 -23.55 -3.12
C ALA A 15 7.04 -22.25 -3.02
N CYS A 16 7.13 -21.47 -4.11
CA CYS A 16 7.83 -20.18 -4.09
C CYS A 16 7.12 -19.15 -3.19
N GLN A 17 5.79 -19.09 -3.26
CA GLN A 17 5.00 -18.16 -2.44
C GLN A 17 5.05 -18.52 -0.94
N SER A 18 4.97 -19.81 -0.60
CA SER A 18 5.09 -20.25 0.80
C SER A 18 6.47 -19.94 1.39
N ASN A 19 7.53 -20.05 0.58
CA ASN A 19 8.87 -19.75 1.06
C ASN A 19 9.06 -18.24 1.34
N ARG A 20 8.48 -17.36 0.52
CA ARG A 20 8.54 -15.91 0.77
C ARG A 20 7.82 -15.50 2.05
N ILE A 21 6.61 -16.00 2.29
CA ILE A 21 5.87 -15.65 3.52
C ILE A 21 6.57 -16.21 4.77
N ALA A 22 7.25 -17.36 4.65
CA ALA A 22 8.10 -17.89 5.71
C ALA A 22 9.35 -17.03 5.95
N GLN A 23 9.90 -16.41 4.90
CA GLN A 23 11.03 -15.50 4.92
C GLN A 23 10.56 -14.04 4.83
N TRP A 24 9.76 -13.62 5.82
CA TRP A 24 9.25 -12.25 5.88
C TRP A 24 10.41 -11.23 5.88
N PRO A 25 10.40 -10.19 5.04
CA PRO A 25 11.52 -9.26 4.99
C PRO A 25 11.59 -8.36 6.21
N ASP A 26 12.76 -8.26 6.84
CA ASP A 26 12.99 -7.46 8.05
C ASP A 26 12.76 -5.95 7.88
N ALA A 27 12.77 -5.46 6.64
CA ALA A 27 12.51 -4.06 6.32
C ALA A 27 11.02 -3.68 6.34
N LEU A 28 10.12 -4.67 6.35
CA LEU A 28 8.67 -4.44 6.37
C LEU A 28 8.14 -4.42 7.81
N PRO A 29 6.95 -3.85 8.06
CA PRO A 29 6.30 -4.00 9.36
C PRO A 29 6.14 -5.48 9.73
N ASP A 30 6.09 -5.76 11.02
CA ASP A 30 6.01 -7.12 11.54
C ASP A 30 4.84 -7.87 10.90
N ARG A 31 5.11 -9.10 10.43
CA ARG A 31 4.10 -9.97 9.82
C ARG A 31 2.90 -10.17 10.73
N GLU A 32 3.12 -10.23 12.05
CA GLU A 32 2.04 -10.48 13.02
C GLU A 32 1.02 -9.35 13.06
N LEU A 33 1.39 -8.11 12.72
CA LEU A 33 0.44 -6.99 12.55
C LEU A 33 -0.60 -7.33 11.47
N PHE A 34 -0.14 -7.83 10.33
CA PHE A 34 -1.03 -8.17 9.21
C PHE A 34 -1.84 -9.45 9.48
N ILE A 35 -1.25 -10.43 10.18
CA ILE A 35 -1.96 -11.63 10.59
C ILE A 35 -3.10 -11.28 11.55
N ALA A 36 -2.87 -10.39 12.52
CA ALA A 36 -3.90 -9.90 13.42
C ALA A 36 -5.03 -9.21 12.64
N ALA A 37 -4.70 -8.27 11.75
CA ALA A 37 -5.69 -7.58 10.91
C ALA A 37 -6.54 -8.55 10.07
N TYR A 38 -5.93 -9.57 9.47
CA TYR A 38 -6.66 -10.61 8.74
C TYR A 38 -7.56 -11.46 9.65
N THR A 39 -7.07 -11.80 10.85
CA THR A 39 -7.78 -12.65 11.81
C THR A 39 -9.04 -11.95 12.36
N GLU A 40 -9.03 -10.63 12.44
CA GLU A 40 -10.19 -9.83 12.86
C GLU A 40 -11.22 -9.63 11.73
N ASP A 41 -10.80 -9.69 10.47
CA ASP A 41 -11.67 -9.48 9.30
C ASP A 41 -12.33 -10.80 8.81
N ILE A 42 -13.44 -11.16 9.46
CA ILE A 42 -14.22 -12.36 9.11
C ILE A 42 -14.76 -12.31 7.68
N ALA A 43 -15.09 -11.12 7.16
CA ALA A 43 -15.59 -10.98 5.80
C ALA A 43 -14.50 -11.34 4.78
N ASN A 44 -13.28 -10.85 4.99
CA ASN A 44 -12.13 -11.13 4.14
C ASN A 44 -11.68 -12.60 4.22
N GLN A 45 -11.75 -13.22 5.40
CA GLN A 45 -11.52 -14.66 5.57
C GLN A 45 -12.48 -15.52 4.73
N GLY A 46 -13.71 -15.04 4.50
CA GLY A 46 -14.68 -15.69 3.64
C GLY A 46 -14.40 -15.54 2.14
N ARG A 47 -13.44 -14.69 1.74
CA ARG A 47 -13.14 -14.37 0.34
C ARG A 47 -11.74 -14.79 -0.11
N GLN A 48 -10.77 -14.79 0.78
CA GLN A 48 -9.40 -15.19 0.50
C GLN A 48 -8.75 -15.82 1.72
N THR A 49 -7.69 -16.60 1.50
CA THR A 49 -6.88 -17.18 2.56
C THR A 49 -5.88 -16.16 3.15
N GLN A 50 -5.43 -16.39 4.38
CA GLN A 50 -4.38 -15.57 5.02
C GLN A 50 -3.11 -15.50 4.16
N ARG A 51 -2.77 -16.60 3.48
CA ARG A 51 -1.60 -16.68 2.61
C ARG A 51 -1.73 -15.79 1.38
N GLU A 52 -2.93 -15.71 0.79
CA GLU A 52 -3.20 -14.81 -0.34
C GLU A 52 -3.15 -13.35 0.12
N TYR A 53 -3.77 -13.03 1.24
CA TYR A 53 -3.69 -11.71 1.85
C TYR A 53 -2.23 -11.27 2.11
N LEU A 54 -1.42 -12.11 2.77
CA LEU A 54 0.00 -11.81 3.01
C LEU A 54 0.83 -11.71 1.72
N THR A 55 0.45 -12.42 0.66
CA THR A 55 1.07 -12.25 -0.67
C THR A 55 0.80 -10.86 -1.24
N TRP A 56 -0.42 -10.34 -1.06
CA TRP A 56 -0.77 -8.99 -1.50
C TRP A 56 -0.08 -7.92 -0.67
N ILE A 57 0.12 -8.13 0.64
CA ILE A 57 0.96 -7.24 1.46
C ILE A 57 2.38 -7.15 0.90
N LEU A 58 3.03 -8.29 0.62
CA LEU A 58 4.36 -8.27 0.00
C LEU A 58 4.35 -7.54 -1.35
N SER A 59 3.33 -7.78 -2.17
CA SER A 59 3.19 -7.13 -3.49
C SER A 59 2.97 -5.62 -3.40
N PHE A 60 2.36 -5.12 -2.32
CA PHE A 60 2.21 -3.69 -2.06
C PHE A 60 3.56 -3.05 -1.73
N TYR A 61 4.34 -3.68 -0.85
CA TYR A 61 5.63 -3.13 -0.41
C TYR A 61 6.74 -3.26 -1.46
N GLU A 62 6.84 -4.41 -2.11
CA GLU A 62 7.91 -4.73 -3.06
C GLU A 62 7.57 -4.32 -4.51
N GLY A 63 6.30 -4.01 -4.79
CA GLY A 63 5.80 -3.87 -6.15
C GLY A 63 5.47 -5.21 -6.80
N ASN A 64 5.01 -5.15 -8.05
CA ASN A 64 4.61 -6.32 -8.83
C ASN A 64 4.78 -6.06 -10.34
N LEU A 65 4.39 -7.02 -11.18
CA LEU A 65 4.53 -6.93 -12.64
C LEU A 65 3.76 -5.77 -13.27
N ILE A 66 2.68 -5.30 -12.63
CA ILE A 66 1.86 -4.18 -13.12
C ILE A 66 2.38 -2.86 -12.56
N TYR A 67 2.76 -2.83 -11.28
CA TYR A 67 3.33 -1.67 -10.60
C TYR A 67 4.74 -2.01 -10.13
N ALA A 68 5.73 -1.76 -10.99
CA ALA A 68 7.11 -2.20 -10.76
C ALA A 68 7.74 -1.59 -9.50
N SER A 69 7.26 -0.43 -9.04
CA SER A 69 7.66 0.19 -7.79
C SER A 69 6.63 -0.06 -6.70
N GLY A 70 7.10 -0.50 -5.54
CA GLY A 70 6.28 -0.71 -4.34
C GLY A 70 6.37 0.45 -3.35
N TRP A 71 5.70 0.30 -2.22
CA TRP A 71 5.74 1.30 -1.14
C TRP A 71 7.17 1.54 -0.62
N VAL A 72 8.03 0.53 -0.60
CA VAL A 72 9.43 0.68 -0.19
C VAL A 72 10.17 1.70 -1.07
N ASP A 73 9.92 1.69 -2.38
CA ASP A 73 10.52 2.63 -3.31
C ASP A 73 9.99 4.06 -3.11
N VAL A 74 8.68 4.19 -2.85
CA VAL A 74 8.06 5.47 -2.50
C VAL A 74 8.68 6.03 -1.23
N GLN A 75 8.81 5.23 -0.17
CA GLN A 75 9.44 5.63 1.09
C GLN A 75 10.88 6.08 0.87
N ALA A 76 11.68 5.31 0.12
CA ALA A 76 13.06 5.64 -0.15
C ALA A 76 13.20 6.98 -0.90
N MET A 77 12.35 7.21 -1.90
CA MET A 77 12.32 8.46 -2.67
C MET A 77 11.94 9.66 -1.79
N VAL A 78 10.90 9.54 -0.97
CA VAL A 78 10.45 10.62 -0.07
C VAL A 78 11.55 10.97 0.95
N LEU A 79 12.19 9.96 1.55
CA LEU A 79 13.23 10.16 2.55
C LEU A 79 14.54 10.71 1.97
N ALA A 80 14.93 10.29 0.76
CA ALA A 80 16.11 10.81 0.08
C ALA A 80 16.03 12.33 -0.14
N ASN A 81 14.83 12.83 -0.43
CA ASN A 81 14.56 14.25 -0.66
C ASN A 81 14.28 15.04 0.64
N THR A 82 14.27 14.40 1.80
CA THR A 82 13.98 15.05 3.09
C THR A 82 15.27 15.49 3.80
N ALA A 83 15.22 16.64 4.48
CA ALA A 83 16.35 17.14 5.27
C ALA A 83 16.70 16.17 6.42
N PRO A 84 18.00 15.94 6.75
CA PRO A 84 18.39 14.91 7.71
C PRO A 84 17.74 14.98 9.08
N LEU A 85 17.44 16.19 9.58
CA LEU A 85 16.82 16.40 10.89
C LEU A 85 15.36 15.91 10.93
N ASP A 86 14.66 15.95 9.80
CA ASP A 86 13.23 15.63 9.71
C ASP A 86 12.98 14.16 9.28
N ARG A 87 14.01 13.48 8.76
CA ARG A 87 13.90 12.13 8.18
C ARG A 87 13.32 11.10 9.13
N ASN A 88 13.68 11.12 10.42
CA ASN A 88 13.24 10.10 11.36
C ASN A 88 11.73 10.20 11.62
N GLY A 89 11.23 11.41 11.91
CA GLY A 89 9.79 11.63 12.09
C GLY A 89 9.00 11.26 10.83
N LEU A 90 9.47 11.70 9.66
CA LEU A 90 8.85 11.37 8.38
C LEU A 90 8.85 9.86 8.10
N HIS A 91 9.93 9.16 8.45
CA HIS A 91 10.04 7.71 8.27
C HIS A 91 8.99 6.96 9.10
N VAL A 92 8.79 7.36 10.36
CA VAL A 92 7.76 6.77 11.22
C VAL A 92 6.37 6.97 10.62
N SER A 93 6.02 8.20 10.22
CA SER A 93 4.72 8.49 9.61
C SER A 93 4.49 7.69 8.32
N LEU A 94 5.53 7.52 7.49
CA LEU A 94 5.45 6.70 6.28
C LEU A 94 5.32 5.21 6.56
N GLN A 95 5.89 4.70 7.66
CA GLN A 95 5.72 3.31 8.07
C GLN A 95 4.29 3.04 8.55
N GLU A 96 3.74 3.92 9.38
CA GLU A 96 2.38 3.84 9.89
C GLU A 96 1.34 3.95 8.76
N LEU A 97 1.53 4.91 7.87
CA LEU A 97 0.67 5.10 6.69
C LEU A 97 0.73 3.86 5.77
N GLY A 98 1.93 3.39 5.47
CA GLY A 98 2.14 2.19 4.66
C GLY A 98 1.46 0.95 5.23
N ALA A 99 1.57 0.74 6.54
CA ALA A 99 0.94 -0.40 7.22
C ALA A 99 -0.59 -0.35 7.11
N SER A 100 -1.18 0.83 7.31
CA SER A 100 -2.64 1.04 7.23
C SER A 100 -3.16 0.82 5.82
N ILE A 101 -2.50 1.41 4.82
CA ILE A 101 -2.85 1.23 3.40
C ILE A 101 -2.70 -0.24 2.99
N ALA A 102 -1.59 -0.88 3.34
CA ALA A 102 -1.33 -2.27 2.98
C ALA A 102 -2.40 -3.20 3.54
N ALA A 103 -2.73 -3.04 4.84
CA ALA A 103 -3.69 -3.88 5.53
C ALA A 103 -5.09 -3.82 4.89
N GLU A 104 -5.51 -2.65 4.41
CA GLU A 104 -6.77 -2.50 3.71
C GLU A 104 -6.70 -2.96 2.25
N TRP A 105 -5.72 -2.48 1.48
CA TRP A 105 -5.64 -2.73 0.03
C TRP A 105 -5.44 -4.20 -0.32
N ALA A 106 -4.76 -4.96 0.55
CA ALA A 106 -4.54 -6.39 0.40
C ALA A 106 -5.78 -7.26 0.64
N LYS A 107 -6.88 -6.69 1.15
CA LYS A 107 -8.17 -7.39 1.24
C LYS A 107 -8.67 -7.79 -0.15
N HIS A 108 -9.62 -8.72 -0.19
CA HIS A 108 -10.25 -9.11 -1.45
C HIS A 108 -10.90 -7.88 -2.12
N ASN A 109 -10.82 -7.78 -3.45
CA ASN A 109 -11.25 -6.60 -4.21
C ASN A 109 -12.68 -6.13 -3.90
N ASP A 110 -13.61 -7.07 -3.66
CA ASP A 110 -15.01 -6.77 -3.34
C ASP A 110 -15.23 -6.20 -1.94
N LEU A 111 -14.21 -6.20 -1.08
CA LEU A 111 -14.29 -5.80 0.33
C LEU A 111 -13.44 -4.58 0.66
N ARG A 112 -12.33 -4.37 -0.04
CA ARG A 112 -11.39 -3.29 0.25
C ARG A 112 -12.00 -1.92 -0.02
N GLY A 113 -11.79 -0.99 0.90
CA GLY A 113 -12.11 0.43 0.74
C GLY A 113 -11.05 1.19 -0.08
N ILE A 114 -9.80 0.73 -0.06
CA ILE A 114 -8.68 1.32 -0.80
C ILE A 114 -8.43 0.54 -2.10
N ASP A 115 -8.50 1.22 -3.24
CA ASP A 115 -8.24 0.64 -4.56
C ASP A 115 -6.89 1.08 -5.15
N SER A 116 -6.51 0.47 -6.28
CA SER A 116 -5.24 0.78 -6.95
C SER A 116 -5.20 2.19 -7.57
N ARG A 117 -6.34 2.83 -7.81
CA ARG A 117 -6.39 4.22 -8.31
C ARG A 117 -5.97 5.17 -7.20
N MET A 118 -6.45 4.97 -5.97
CA MET A 118 -6.01 5.73 -4.79
C MET A 118 -4.53 5.57 -4.53
N LEU A 119 -3.99 4.33 -4.60
CA LEU A 119 -2.55 4.11 -4.46
C LEU A 119 -1.74 4.91 -5.48
N SER A 120 -2.20 4.94 -6.74
CA SER A 120 -1.53 5.68 -7.81
C SER A 120 -1.54 7.18 -7.52
N LEU A 121 -2.70 7.71 -7.12
CA LEU A 121 -2.88 9.12 -6.73
C LEU A 121 -1.97 9.52 -5.57
N TRP A 122 -1.99 8.78 -4.47
CA TRP A 122 -1.15 9.07 -3.32
C TRP A 122 0.35 8.95 -3.64
N GLY A 123 0.73 7.96 -4.47
CA GLY A 123 2.09 7.87 -4.98
C GLY A 123 2.52 9.13 -5.75
N SER A 124 1.65 9.66 -6.62
CA SER A 124 1.90 10.91 -7.35
C SER A 124 1.98 12.12 -6.43
N VAL A 125 1.06 12.25 -5.47
CA VAL A 125 1.07 13.35 -4.48
C VAL A 125 2.39 13.38 -3.70
N LEU A 126 2.85 12.22 -3.22
CA LEU A 126 4.12 12.11 -2.49
C LEU A 126 5.36 12.41 -3.36
N GLN A 127 5.29 12.14 -4.67
CA GLN A 127 6.37 12.43 -5.62
C GLN A 127 6.47 13.91 -6.00
N ILE A 128 5.34 14.60 -6.10
CA ILE A 128 5.27 16.00 -6.57
C ILE A 128 5.65 16.99 -5.46
N ALA A 129 5.42 16.64 -4.19
CA ALA A 129 5.76 17.47 -3.04
C ALA A 129 7.26 17.85 -3.04
N SER A 130 7.54 19.14 -3.22
CA SER A 130 8.89 19.64 -3.55
C SER A 130 9.75 19.96 -2.32
N SER A 131 9.16 20.47 -1.23
CA SER A 131 9.84 20.78 0.03
C SER A 131 9.61 19.73 1.12
N SER A 132 10.40 19.76 2.19
CA SER A 132 10.20 18.88 3.36
C SER A 132 8.83 19.13 4.01
N GLU A 133 8.43 20.40 4.14
CA GLU A 133 7.15 20.82 4.70
C GLU A 133 5.98 20.35 3.83
N ALA A 134 6.07 20.53 2.51
CA ALA A 134 5.06 20.05 1.57
C ALA A 134 4.92 18.52 1.61
N ARG A 135 6.04 17.78 1.74
CA ARG A 135 6.03 16.32 1.90
C ARG A 135 5.35 15.89 3.19
N GLN A 136 5.71 16.52 4.31
CA GLN A 136 5.12 16.25 5.60
C GLN A 136 3.60 16.52 5.57
N HIS A 137 3.19 17.67 5.03
CA HIS A 137 1.78 18.02 4.89
C HIS A 137 1.01 17.04 3.99
N SER A 138 1.64 16.59 2.89
CA SER A 138 1.05 15.58 2.01
C SER A 138 0.77 14.26 2.74
N ILE A 139 1.73 13.80 3.56
CA ILE A 139 1.57 12.58 4.36
C ILE A 139 0.45 12.76 5.39
N GLU A 140 0.38 13.91 6.07
CA GLU A 140 -0.68 14.20 7.03
C GLU A 140 -2.08 14.16 6.40
N VAL A 141 -2.23 14.78 5.22
CA VAL A 141 -3.51 14.78 4.49
C VAL A 141 -3.88 13.38 4.03
N ILE A 142 -2.93 12.61 3.48
CA ILE A 142 -3.20 11.23 3.04
C ILE A 142 -3.54 10.35 4.24
N SER A 143 -2.83 10.45 5.36
CA SER A 143 -3.14 9.70 6.58
C SER A 143 -4.53 10.02 7.11
N ALA A 144 -4.91 11.30 7.17
CA ALA A 144 -6.24 11.71 7.59
C ALA A 144 -7.35 11.18 6.66
N ASP A 145 -7.11 11.16 5.35
CA ASP A 145 -8.03 10.61 4.36
C ASP A 145 -8.14 9.09 4.46
N VAL A 146 -7.03 8.38 4.70
CA VAL A 146 -7.02 6.93 4.97
C VAL A 146 -7.85 6.64 6.21
N ASP A 147 -7.61 7.32 7.33
CA ASP A 147 -8.37 7.12 8.56
C ASP A 147 -9.87 7.39 8.34
N SER A 148 -10.20 8.47 7.65
CA SER A 148 -11.58 8.88 7.35
C SER A 148 -12.28 7.91 6.39
N LEU A 149 -11.55 7.35 5.44
CA LEU A 149 -12.06 6.33 4.52
C LEU A 149 -12.34 5.02 5.27
N LEU A 150 -11.40 4.57 6.12
CA LEU A 150 -11.52 3.32 6.87
C LEU A 150 -12.61 3.38 7.94
N ASN A 151 -12.85 4.55 8.54
CA ASN A 151 -13.94 4.75 9.49
C ASN A 151 -15.29 5.09 8.83
N GLY A 152 -15.33 5.23 7.51
CA GLY A 152 -16.54 5.50 6.73
C GLY A 152 -17.04 6.95 6.75
N SER A 153 -16.25 7.90 7.26
CA SER A 153 -16.57 9.33 7.23
C SER A 153 -16.22 10.02 5.91
N LEU A 154 -15.42 9.38 5.06
CA LEU A 154 -15.05 9.84 3.73
C LEU A 154 -15.34 8.75 2.69
N LEU A 155 -16.02 9.08 1.60
CA LEU A 155 -16.32 8.12 0.56
C LEU A 155 -15.12 7.95 -0.38
N ALA A 156 -14.92 6.71 -0.86
CA ALA A 156 -13.90 6.41 -1.85
C ALA A 156 -13.96 7.31 -3.12
N ALA A 157 -15.17 7.72 -3.51
CA ALA A 157 -15.39 8.61 -4.65
C ALA A 157 -14.91 10.05 -4.42
N GLU A 158 -14.72 10.47 -3.18
CA GLU A 158 -14.25 11.81 -2.81
C GLU A 158 -12.70 11.90 -2.82
N ILE A 159 -12.02 10.75 -2.83
CA ILE A 159 -10.56 10.67 -3.01
C ILE A 159 -10.26 10.83 -4.50
N GLN A 160 -10.12 12.08 -4.96
CA GLN A 160 -9.86 12.45 -6.36
C GLN A 160 -8.78 13.52 -6.45
N ASP A 161 -8.18 13.67 -7.64
CA ASP A 161 -7.03 14.55 -7.88
C ASP A 161 -7.30 15.99 -7.40
N SER A 162 -8.47 16.55 -7.75
CA SER A 162 -8.85 17.92 -7.38
C SER A 162 -8.90 18.17 -5.87
N ARG A 163 -9.13 17.13 -5.05
CA ARG A 163 -9.10 17.25 -3.58
C ARG A 163 -7.69 17.60 -3.11
N TYR A 164 -6.69 16.90 -3.65
CA TYR A 164 -5.29 17.11 -3.29
C TYR A 164 -4.73 18.36 -3.95
N GLU A 165 -5.11 18.68 -5.18
CA GLU A 165 -4.77 19.96 -5.81
C GLU A 165 -5.28 21.14 -4.98
N GLN A 166 -6.51 21.05 -4.45
CA GLN A 166 -7.09 22.10 -3.61
C GLN A 166 -6.46 22.20 -2.22
N ILE A 167 -6.28 21.07 -1.52
CA ILE A 167 -5.79 21.06 -0.13
C ILE A 167 -4.29 21.38 -0.08
N LEU A 168 -3.51 20.81 -1.00
CA LEU A 168 -2.05 20.88 -0.99
C LEU A 168 -1.51 21.95 -1.94
N GLU A 169 -2.37 22.68 -2.65
CA GLU A 169 -2.01 23.67 -3.67
C GLU A 169 -1.05 23.08 -4.72
N LEU A 170 -1.29 21.82 -5.10
CA LEU A 170 -0.50 21.08 -6.08
C LEU A 170 -1.09 21.19 -7.48
N ASP A 171 -0.22 21.07 -8.49
CA ASP A 171 -0.60 20.87 -9.88
C ASP A 171 -0.32 19.41 -10.24
N LEU A 172 -1.32 18.53 -10.09
CA LEU A 172 -1.17 17.08 -10.36
C LEU A 172 -1.22 16.78 -11.86
N PHE A 173 -1.88 17.65 -12.64
CA PHE A 173 -1.91 17.62 -14.09
C PHE A 173 -1.67 19.02 -14.63
N GLY A 174 -0.42 19.32 -14.96
CA GLY A 174 -0.01 20.58 -15.60
C GLY A 174 -1.06 21.05 -16.60
N GLY A 175 -1.78 22.11 -16.22
CA GLY A 175 -3.11 22.45 -16.76
C GLY A 175 -3.28 22.17 -18.25
N PHE A 176 -4.32 21.40 -18.59
CA PHE A 176 -4.74 21.17 -19.97
C PHE A 176 -5.23 22.46 -20.64
#